data_AF-A0A2G4F253-F1
#
_entry.id   AF-A0A2G4F253-F1
#
_cell.length_a   1.000
_cell.length_b   1.000
_cell.length_c   1.000
_cell.angle_alpha   90.00
_cell.angle_beta   90.00
_cell.angle_gamma   90.00
#
_symmetry.space_group_name_H-M   'P 1'
#
loop_
_entity.id
_entity.type
_entity.pdbx_description
1 polymer ?
#
loop_
_entity_poly.entity_id
_entity_poly.type
_entity_poly.pdbx_seq_one_letter_code
_entity_poly.pdbx_strand_id
1 'polypeptide(L)'
;MNTQLMVKPSSLMPQGLKMVEFGNIYLFRFTDDLQSRMEELLERKKLDLLSADEIPELAGIIELSRIFTLINAQLSTKAKWCPIALDNLYDSELNISANTATLQNI
;
A
#
# COMPACT_ATOMS: atom_id res chain seq x y z
N MET A 1 -11.51 25.97 12.20
CA MET A 1 -11.50 24.99 11.10
C MET A 1 -10.47 25.46 10.09
N ASN A 2 -9.39 24.71 9.86
CA ASN A 2 -8.43 25.05 8.81
C ASN A 2 -9.01 24.65 7.46
N THR A 3 -9.66 25.59 6.77
CA THR A 3 -10.07 25.40 5.38
C THR A 3 -8.82 25.43 4.50
N GLN A 4 -8.20 24.27 4.31
CA GLN A 4 -7.11 24.14 3.34
C GLN A 4 -7.72 24.21 1.95
N LEU A 5 -7.30 25.21 1.17
CA LEU A 5 -7.65 25.31 -0.24
C LEU A 5 -7.04 24.08 -0.94
N MET A 6 -7.86 23.34 -1.69
CA MET A 6 -7.49 22.04 -2.23
C MET A 6 -8.20 21.80 -3.55
N VAL A 7 -7.47 21.29 -4.54
CA VAL A 7 -8.07 20.76 -5.77
C VAL A 7 -8.95 19.57 -5.40
N LYS A 8 -10.17 19.52 -5.90
CA LYS A 8 -11.10 18.42 -5.60
C LYS A 8 -10.47 17.09 -6.03
N PRO A 9 -10.32 16.09 -5.13
CA PRO A 9 -9.72 14.81 -5.51
C PRO A 9 -10.43 14.13 -6.68
N SER A 10 -11.76 14.31 -6.78
CA SER A 10 -12.56 13.78 -7.88
C SER A 10 -12.20 14.35 -9.26
N SER A 11 -11.69 15.60 -9.36
CA SER A 11 -11.27 16.16 -10.64
C SER A 11 -9.97 15.56 -11.16
N LEU A 12 -9.19 14.91 -10.28
CA LEU A 12 -7.94 14.23 -10.64
C LEU A 12 -8.19 12.79 -11.13
N MET A 13 -9.35 12.19 -10.83
CA MET A 13 -9.64 10.79 -11.19
C MET A 13 -9.59 10.47 -12.70
N PRO A 14 -10.13 11.29 -13.62
CA PRO A 14 -10.15 10.94 -15.04
C PRO A 14 -8.77 10.68 -15.66
N GLN A 15 -7.74 11.33 -15.13
CA GLN A 15 -6.37 11.29 -15.66
C GLN A 15 -5.39 10.61 -14.68
N GLY A 16 -5.82 10.46 -13.43
CA GLY A 16 -5.00 10.05 -12.31
C GLY A 16 -5.20 8.62 -11.85
N LEU A 17 -6.15 7.89 -12.41
CA LEU A 17 -6.51 6.55 -11.94
C LEU A 17 -6.14 5.46 -12.94
N LYS A 18 -5.45 4.42 -12.46
CA LYS A 18 -5.31 3.14 -13.14
C LYS A 18 -5.72 2.00 -12.22
N MET A 19 -6.32 0.95 -12.78
CA MET A 19 -6.53 -0.31 -12.08
C MET A 19 -5.42 -1.28 -12.46
N VAL A 20 -4.88 -1.97 -11.48
CA VAL A 20 -3.82 -2.97 -11.68
C VAL A 20 -4.27 -4.27 -11.02
N GLU A 21 -4.17 -5.37 -11.77
CA GLU A 21 -4.41 -6.70 -11.23
C GLU A 21 -3.31 -7.08 -10.24
N PHE A 22 -3.72 -7.65 -9.11
CA PHE A 22 -2.83 -8.13 -8.07
C PHE A 22 -3.41 -9.41 -7.46
N GLY A 23 -2.90 -10.55 -7.89
CA GLY A 23 -3.47 -11.85 -7.55
C GLY A 23 -4.85 -12.03 -8.18
N ASN A 24 -5.91 -12.07 -7.35
CA ASN A 24 -7.29 -12.22 -7.80
C ASN A 24 -8.14 -10.96 -7.58
N ILE A 25 -7.52 -9.82 -7.28
CA ILE A 25 -8.19 -8.54 -7.08
C ILE A 25 -7.60 -7.45 -7.96
N TYR A 26 -8.40 -6.42 -8.21
CA TYR A 26 -7.95 -5.19 -8.87
C TYR A 26 -7.73 -4.11 -7.81
N LEU A 27 -6.54 -3.52 -7.81
CA LEU A 27 -6.19 -2.40 -6.92
C LEU A 27 -6.13 -1.11 -7.71
N PHE A 28 -6.59 -0.02 -7.08
CA PHE A 28 -6.48 1.32 -7.63
C PHE A 28 -5.08 1.87 -7.38
N ARG A 29 -4.47 2.46 -8.41
CA ARG A 29 -3.18 3.15 -8.32
C ARG A 29 -3.24 4.46 -9.11
N PHE A 30 -2.24 5.29 -8.90
CA PHE A 30 -2.02 6.45 -9.75
C PHE A 30 -1.50 6.06 -11.13
N THR A 31 -1.89 6.84 -12.14
CA THR A 31 -1.19 6.85 -13.43
C THR A 31 0.26 7.29 -13.21
N ASP A 32 1.14 6.92 -14.13
CA ASP A 32 2.57 7.26 -14.01
C ASP A 32 2.74 8.79 -14.01
N ASP A 33 1.97 9.51 -14.83
CA ASP A 33 1.96 10.97 -14.88
C ASP A 33 1.55 11.60 -13.54
N LEU A 34 0.46 11.13 -12.92
CA LEU A 34 0.01 11.70 -11.64
C LEU A 34 0.97 11.34 -10.51
N GLN A 35 1.56 10.15 -10.55
CA GLN A 35 2.56 9.73 -9.57
C GLN A 35 3.84 10.59 -9.68
N SER A 36 4.37 10.77 -10.89
CA SER A 36 5.53 11.64 -11.13
C SER A 36 5.27 13.08 -10.74
N ARG A 37 4.05 13.61 -11.01
CA ARG A 37 3.67 14.95 -10.56
C ARG A 37 3.62 15.05 -9.03
N MET A 38 3.09 14.03 -8.34
CA MET A 38 3.10 13.98 -6.88
C MET A 38 4.53 14.02 -6.33
N GLU A 39 5.43 13.23 -6.91
CA GLU A 39 6.83 13.15 -6.50
C GLU A 39 7.56 14.49 -6.71
N GLU A 40 7.38 15.14 -7.87
CA GLU A 40 7.92 16.48 -8.15
C GLU A 40 7.46 17.51 -7.10
N LEU A 41 6.16 17.55 -6.81
CA LEU A 41 5.58 18.47 -5.83
C LEU A 41 6.11 18.19 -4.41
N LEU A 42 6.34 16.92 -4.06
CA LEU A 42 6.93 16.56 -2.78
C LEU A 42 8.40 16.99 -2.67
N GLU A 43 9.21 16.84 -3.72
CA GLU A 43 10.59 17.33 -3.72
C GLU A 43 10.63 18.85 -3.60
N ARG A 44 9.77 19.57 -4.33
CA ARG A 44 9.66 21.02 -4.23
C ARG A 44 9.18 21.47 -2.86
N LYS A 45 8.28 20.71 -2.23
CA LYS A 45 7.85 20.96 -0.85
C LYS A 45 9.00 20.85 0.14
N LYS A 46 9.89 19.85 -0.01
CA LYS A 46 11.06 19.70 0.87
C LYS A 46 12.00 20.90 0.79
N LEU A 47 12.01 21.59 -0.34
CA LEU A 47 12.80 22.80 -0.58
C LEU A 47 12.04 24.10 -0.24
N ASP A 48 10.80 24.01 0.25
CA ASP A 48 9.87 25.14 0.44
C ASP A 48 9.65 25.97 -0.85
N LEU A 49 9.68 25.32 -2.02
CA LEU A 49 9.53 25.92 -3.35
C LEU A 49 8.14 25.67 -4.00
N LEU A 50 7.13 25.35 -3.19
CA LEU A 50 5.76 25.21 -3.68
C LEU A 50 5.14 26.57 -3.96
N SER A 51 4.53 26.72 -5.14
CA SER A 51 3.74 27.90 -5.47
C SER A 51 2.37 27.86 -4.79
N ALA A 52 1.67 29.01 -4.80
CA ALA A 52 0.31 29.12 -4.27
C ALA A 52 -0.70 28.19 -4.97
N ASP A 53 -0.45 27.82 -6.24
CA ASP A 53 -1.30 26.92 -7.02
C ASP A 53 -0.94 25.45 -6.80
N GLU A 54 0.31 25.17 -6.44
CA GLU A 54 0.81 23.80 -6.22
C GLU A 54 0.49 23.26 -4.83
N ILE A 55 0.34 24.14 -3.84
CA ILE A 55 -0.13 23.76 -2.49
C ILE A 55 -1.50 23.07 -2.53
N PRO A 56 -2.54 23.65 -3.17
CA PRO A 56 -3.85 23.01 -3.25
C PRO A 56 -3.86 21.79 -4.19
N GLU A 57 -2.99 21.77 -5.21
CA GLU A 57 -2.80 20.61 -6.09
C GLU A 57 -2.26 19.40 -5.29
N LEU A 58 -1.13 19.58 -4.58
CA LEU A 58 -0.51 18.55 -3.77
C LEU A 58 -1.46 18.06 -2.67
N ALA A 59 -2.21 18.96 -2.04
CA ALA A 59 -3.22 18.59 -1.05
C ALA A 59 -4.29 17.65 -1.67
N GLY A 60 -4.76 17.96 -2.89
CA GLY A 60 -5.77 17.17 -3.59
C GLY A 60 -5.26 15.78 -3.96
N ILE A 61 -4.00 15.69 -4.41
CA ILE A 61 -3.34 14.43 -4.74
C ILE A 61 -3.15 13.56 -3.48
N ILE A 62 -2.71 14.16 -2.37
CA ILE A 62 -2.54 13.44 -1.09
C ILE A 62 -3.87 12.88 -0.60
N GLU A 63 -4.95 13.66 -0.69
CA GLU A 63 -6.28 13.18 -0.29
C GLU A 63 -6.78 12.05 -1.20
N LEU A 64 -6.54 12.16 -2.52
CA LEU A 64 -6.85 11.06 -3.45
C LEU A 64 -6.07 9.78 -3.10
N SER A 65 -4.80 9.90 -2.70
CA SER A 65 -3.97 8.76 -2.29
C SER A 65 -4.55 8.06 -1.06
N ARG A 66 -5.06 8.83 -0.09
CA ARG A 66 -5.73 8.29 1.11
C ARG A 66 -7.02 7.56 0.76
N ILE A 67 -7.82 8.10 -0.16
CA ILE A 67 -9.03 7.45 -0.67
C ILE A 67 -8.69 6.10 -1.31
N PHE A 68 -7.68 6.07 -2.19
CA PHE A 68 -7.25 4.82 -2.83
C PHE A 68 -6.72 3.82 -1.81
N THR A 69 -5.94 4.27 -0.83
CA THR A 69 -5.45 3.42 0.26
C THR A 69 -6.60 2.77 1.04
N LEU A 70 -7.64 3.55 1.38
CA LEU A 70 -8.82 3.04 2.08
C LEU A 70 -9.58 2.00 1.23
N ILE A 71 -9.84 2.30 -0.04
CA ILE A 71 -10.54 1.39 -0.94
C ILE A 71 -9.73 0.11 -1.14
N ASN A 72 -8.43 0.23 -1.42
CA ASN A 72 -7.53 -0.91 -1.59
C ASN A 72 -7.47 -1.78 -0.32
N ALA A 73 -7.42 -1.18 0.86
CA ALA A 73 -7.48 -1.93 2.12
C ALA A 73 -8.79 -2.72 2.24
N GLN A 74 -9.93 -2.11 1.92
CA GLN A 74 -11.23 -2.79 1.92
C GLN A 74 -11.37 -3.88 0.85
N LEU A 75 -10.71 -3.72 -0.29
CA LEU A 75 -10.67 -4.76 -1.33
C LEU A 75 -9.80 -5.93 -0.88
N SER A 76 -8.65 -5.65 -0.27
CA SER A 76 -7.73 -6.67 0.23
C SER A 76 -8.33 -7.50 1.38
N THR A 77 -9.20 -6.94 2.23
CA THR A 77 -9.88 -7.73 3.28
C THR A 77 -10.91 -8.70 2.73
N LYS A 78 -11.49 -8.42 1.56
CA LYS A 78 -12.43 -9.31 0.87
C LYS A 78 -11.73 -10.30 -0.06
N ALA A 79 -10.48 -10.03 -0.41
CA ALA A 79 -9.67 -10.93 -1.19
C ALA A 79 -9.35 -12.18 -0.37
N LYS A 80 -9.43 -13.37 -0.98
CA LYS A 80 -8.84 -14.60 -0.43
C LYS A 80 -7.29 -14.57 -0.46
N TRP A 81 -6.70 -13.39 -0.62
CA TRP A 81 -5.27 -13.23 -0.81
C TRP A 81 -4.55 -13.32 0.54
N CYS A 82 -3.99 -14.49 0.82
CA CYS A 82 -2.99 -14.70 1.89
C CYS A 82 -1.60 -14.72 1.24
N PRO A 83 -0.75 -13.69 1.42
CA PRO A 83 0.63 -13.71 0.91
C PRO A 83 1.56 -14.63 1.71
N ILE A 84 1.13 -15.04 2.89
CA ILE A 84 1.85 -16.01 3.71
C ILE A 84 0.95 -17.24 3.72
N ALA A 85 1.38 -18.33 3.07
CA ALA A 85 0.88 -19.64 3.42
C ALA A 85 1.24 -19.83 4.90
N LEU A 86 0.28 -19.58 5.79
CA LEU A 86 0.44 -19.75 7.24
C LEU A 86 0.81 -21.19 7.59
N ASP A 87 0.60 -22.10 6.63
CA ASP A 87 1.01 -23.51 6.64
C ASP A 87 2.48 -23.71 7.01
N ASN A 88 3.38 -22.75 6.76
CA ASN A 88 4.81 -22.90 7.10
C ASN A 88 5.23 -22.31 8.46
N LEU A 89 4.34 -21.74 9.29
CA LEU A 89 4.73 -21.22 10.61
C LEU A 89 4.51 -22.22 11.75
N TYR A 90 3.80 -23.33 11.49
CA TYR A 90 3.57 -24.39 12.48
C TYR A 90 4.32 -25.70 12.17
N ASP A 91 5.00 -25.81 11.04
CA ASP A 91 5.71 -27.04 10.62
C ASP A 91 7.08 -27.25 11.29
N SER A 92 7.50 -26.36 12.20
CA SER A 92 8.46 -26.78 13.22
C SER A 92 7.72 -27.44 14.39
N GLU A 93 6.97 -28.51 14.11
CA GLU A 93 6.73 -29.52 15.12
C GLU A 93 8.09 -29.93 15.67
N LEU A 94 8.27 -29.77 16.98
CA LEU A 94 9.38 -30.32 17.74
C LEU A 94 9.38 -31.84 17.56
N ASN A 95 9.99 -32.31 16.47
CA ASN A 95 10.36 -33.71 16.29
C ASN A 95 11.57 -34.00 17.18
N ILE A 96 11.39 -33.89 18.50
CA ILE A 96 12.21 -34.62 19.46
C ILE A 96 11.62 -36.03 19.49
N SER A 97 11.84 -36.77 18.41
CA SER A 97 11.81 -38.21 18.45
C SER A 97 12.87 -38.62 19.46
N ALA A 98 12.44 -39.08 20.62
CA ALA A 98 13.33 -39.62 21.63
C ALA A 98 13.92 -40.93 21.11
N ASN A 99 15.10 -40.85 20.50
CA ASN A 99 15.86 -42.02 20.11
C ASN A 99 16.18 -42.81 21.38
N THR A 100 15.61 -44.00 21.52
CA THR A 100 15.99 -45.00 22.51
C THR A 100 17.48 -45.35 22.35
N ALA A 101 18.31 -44.95 23.31
CA ALA A 101 19.65 -45.49 23.50
C ALA A 101 19.63 -46.44 24.69
N THR A 102 19.38 -47.72 24.42
CA THR A 102 19.78 -48.83 25.28
C THR A 102 21.30 -48.85 25.35
N LEU A 103 21.88 -48.37 26.45
CA LEU A 103 23.25 -48.71 26.83
C LEU A 103 23.24 -50.14 27.39
N GLN A 104 23.49 -51.11 26.51
CA GLN A 104 24.05 -52.41 26.90
C GLN A 104 25.58 -52.34 26.84
N ASN A 105 26.22 -53.20 27.64
CA ASN A 105 27.66 -53.52 27.78
C ASN A 105 28.44 -52.64 28.78
N ILE A 106 29.18 -53.16 29.78
CA ILE A 106 29.75 -54.50 30.12
C ILE A 106 29.69 -54.71 31.63
#